data_AF-W2SI41-F1
#
_entry.id   AF-W2SI41-F1
#
_cell.length_a   1.000
_cell.length_b   1.000
_cell.length_c   1.000
_cell.angle_alpha   90.00
_cell.angle_beta   90.00
_cell.angle_gamma   90.00
#
_symmetry.space_group_name_H-M   'P 1'
#
loop_
_entity.id
_entity.type
_entity.pdbx_description
1 polymer ?
#
loop_
_entity_poly.entity_id
_entity_poly.type
_entity_poly.pdbx_seq_one_letter_code
_entity_poly.pdbx_strand_id
1 'polypeptide(L)'
;MHSDAYSKKISSSINKKLRDAFKRAAEAWQRDTCVNITEDDNESGDRVVVAGAPFCASYLGKRGEKHMIFLSGFCETFRSAAHELGHTLGLFQQESREDRDNYVKIVSKNLEV
;
A
#
# COMPACT_ATOMS: atom_id res chain seq x y z
N MET A 1 -22.06 -5.39 4.50
CA MET A 1 -20.61 -5.12 4.32
C MET A 1 -20.19 -5.85 3.06
N HIS A 2 -19.91 -5.15 1.97
CA HIS A 2 -19.28 -5.78 0.81
C HIS A 2 -17.81 -6.03 1.19
N SER A 3 -17.33 -7.26 1.04
CA SER A 3 -15.92 -7.56 1.26
C SER A 3 -15.12 -6.96 0.11
N ASP A 4 -14.21 -6.04 0.41
CA ASP A 4 -13.28 -5.55 -0.59
C ASP A 4 -12.24 -6.63 -0.88
N ALA A 5 -12.44 -7.33 -2.00
CA ALA A 5 -11.54 -8.37 -2.48
C ALA A 5 -10.51 -7.76 -3.43
N TYR A 6 -9.24 -7.95 -3.08
CA TYR A 6 -8.10 -7.56 -3.89
C TYR A 6 -7.34 -8.81 -4.32
N SER A 7 -7.22 -8.99 -5.62
CA SER A 7 -6.33 -9.99 -6.19
C SER A 7 -4.90 -9.42 -6.23
N LYS A 8 -3.86 -10.23 -5.98
CA LYS A 8 -2.46 -9.75 -5.92
C LYS A 8 -1.50 -10.57 -6.78
N LYS A 9 -0.51 -9.88 -7.38
CA LYS A 9 0.68 -10.45 -8.02
C LYS A 9 1.94 -9.80 -7.47
N ILE A 10 2.87 -10.58 -6.96
CA ILE A 10 4.16 -10.09 -6.44
C ILE A 10 5.25 -10.38 -7.47
N SER A 11 5.91 -9.34 -7.99
CA SER A 11 6.97 -9.48 -8.99
C SER A 11 8.07 -10.47 -8.53
N SER A 12 8.60 -11.27 -9.46
CA SER A 12 9.75 -12.13 -9.19
C SER A 12 11.03 -11.34 -8.88
N SER A 13 11.10 -10.08 -9.33
CA SER A 13 12.27 -9.21 -9.15
C SER A 13 12.44 -8.65 -7.74
N ILE A 14 11.43 -8.73 -6.86
CA ILE A 14 11.57 -8.24 -5.48
C ILE A 14 12.27 -9.28 -4.61
N ASN A 15 13.15 -8.80 -3.73
CA ASN A 15 13.91 -9.64 -2.81
C ASN A 15 13.01 -10.30 -1.75
N LYS A 16 13.57 -11.29 -1.04
CA LYS A 16 12.86 -12.06 -0.02
C LYS A 16 12.32 -11.19 1.13
N LYS A 17 13.09 -10.22 1.61
CA LYS A 17 12.67 -9.36 2.73
C LYS A 17 11.46 -8.51 2.38
N LEU A 18 11.45 -7.90 1.19
CA LEU A 18 10.31 -7.17 0.66
C LEU A 18 9.06 -8.04 0.53
N ARG A 19 9.23 -9.24 -0.05
CA ARG A 19 8.15 -10.22 -0.17
C ARG A 19 7.56 -10.59 1.18
N ASP A 20 8.42 -10.90 2.16
CA ASP A 20 8.01 -11.27 3.51
C ASP A 20 7.37 -10.10 4.27
N ALA A 21 7.82 -8.87 4.04
CA ALA A 21 7.21 -7.66 4.60
C ALA A 21 5.79 -7.44 4.06
N PHE A 22 5.61 -7.53 2.74
CA PHE A 22 4.30 -7.39 2.12
C PHE A 22 3.33 -8.50 2.52
N LYS A 23 3.79 -9.75 2.58
CA LYS A 23 2.94 -10.88 3.03
C LYS A 23 2.41 -10.65 4.45
N ARG A 24 3.26 -10.28 5.41
CA ARG A 24 2.85 -9.95 6.78
C ARG A 24 1.88 -8.76 6.84
N ALA A 25 2.10 -7.74 6.01
CA ALA A 25 1.19 -6.59 5.92
C ALA A 25 -0.20 -7.03 5.44
N ALA A 26 -0.26 -7.80 4.35
CA ALA A 26 -1.52 -8.32 3.82
C ALA A 26 -2.23 -9.26 4.81
N GLU A 27 -1.49 -10.10 5.53
CA GLU A 27 -2.02 -10.96 6.60
C GLU A 27 -2.63 -10.15 7.74
N ALA A 28 -1.97 -9.07 8.18
CA ALA A 28 -2.51 -8.21 9.25
C ALA A 28 -3.81 -7.52 8.84
N TRP A 29 -3.86 -6.95 7.63
CA TRP A 29 -5.10 -6.36 7.10
C TRP A 29 -6.23 -7.39 7.03
N GLN A 30 -5.96 -8.60 6.55
CA GLN A 30 -6.96 -9.67 6.48
C GLN A 30 -7.41 -10.19 7.84
N ARG A 31 -6.51 -10.22 8.83
CA ARG A 31 -6.83 -10.68 10.19
C ARG A 31 -7.68 -9.67 10.96
N ASP A 32 -7.36 -8.38 10.83
CA ASP A 32 -7.90 -7.33 11.69
C ASP A 32 -9.06 -6.55 11.01
N THR A 33 -9.35 -6.84 9.74
CA THR A 33 -10.43 -6.21 8.96
C THR A 33 -11.17 -7.22 8.09
N CYS A 34 -12.17 -6.78 7.31
CA CYS A 34 -12.85 -7.62 6.32
C CYS A 34 -12.21 -7.57 4.92
N VAL A 35 -11.06 -6.92 4.75
CA VAL A 35 -10.32 -6.88 3.48
C VAL A 35 -9.78 -8.26 3.17
N ASN A 36 -9.92 -8.73 1.93
CA ASN A 36 -9.39 -10.02 1.50
C ASN A 36 -8.35 -9.83 0.39
N ILE A 37 -7.14 -10.37 0.57
CA ILE A 37 -6.00 -10.13 -0.34
C ILE A 37 -5.40 -11.46 -0.80
N THR A 38 -5.92 -12.01 -1.88
CA THR A 38 -5.57 -13.36 -2.38
C THR A 38 -4.65 -13.31 -3.59
N GLU A 39 -3.77 -14.30 -3.72
CA GLU A 39 -2.95 -14.44 -4.94
C GLU A 39 -3.84 -14.70 -6.15
N ASP A 40 -3.48 -14.12 -7.30
CA ASP A 40 -4.20 -14.30 -8.56
C ASP A 40 -3.23 -14.46 -9.72
N ASP A 41 -3.31 -15.66 -10.30
CA ASP A 41 -2.48 -16.08 -11.43
C ASP A 41 -3.05 -15.64 -12.78
N ASN A 42 -4.30 -15.13 -12.83
CA ASN A 42 -4.88 -14.65 -14.09
C ASN A 42 -4.21 -13.36 -14.55
N GLU A 43 -3.85 -13.27 -15.84
CA GLU A 43 -3.16 -12.10 -16.40
C GLU A 43 -4.08 -10.95 -16.84
N SER A 44 -5.39 -11.08 -16.68
CA SER A 44 -6.38 -10.03 -16.97
C SER A 44 -7.04 -9.47 -15.70
N GLY A 45 -7.46 -8.20 -15.72
CA GLY A 45 -8.28 -7.59 -14.67
C GLY A 45 -7.57 -6.66 -13.66
N ASP A 46 -8.41 -6.03 -12.83
CA ASP A 46 -8.06 -5.15 -11.70
C ASP A 46 -7.43 -5.96 -10.57
N ARG A 47 -6.18 -5.62 -10.23
CA ARG A 47 -5.40 -6.30 -9.20
C ARG A 47 -4.34 -5.40 -8.59
N VAL A 48 -3.84 -5.79 -7.43
CA VAL A 48 -2.64 -5.24 -6.82
C VAL A 48 -1.39 -5.90 -7.40
N VAL A 49 -0.45 -5.11 -7.90
CA VAL A 49 0.84 -5.55 -8.40
C VAL A 49 1.94 -4.98 -7.53
N VAL A 50 2.66 -5.85 -6.82
CA VAL A 50 3.78 -5.45 -5.95
C VAL A 50 5.08 -5.54 -6.72
N ALA A 51 5.76 -4.41 -6.89
CA ALA A 51 6.97 -4.29 -7.69
C ALA A 51 8.08 -3.53 -6.94
N GLY A 52 9.32 -3.80 -7.33
CA GLY A 52 10.49 -3.09 -6.82
C GLY A 52 10.64 -1.73 -7.49
N ALA A 53 11.02 -0.71 -6.72
CA ALA A 53 11.31 0.65 -7.20
C ALA A 53 12.34 1.34 -6.30
N PRO A 54 12.94 2.48 -6.70
CA PRO A 54 13.83 3.24 -5.83
C PRO A 54 13.10 4.00 -4.71
N PHE A 55 11.76 4.03 -4.72
CA PHE A 55 10.90 4.70 -3.74
C PHE A 55 9.78 3.77 -3.24
N CYS A 56 9.02 4.25 -2.26
CA CYS A 56 7.84 3.57 -1.74
C CYS A 56 6.60 4.42 -2.00
N ALA A 57 5.62 3.83 -2.67
CA ALA A 57 4.41 4.52 -3.04
C ALA A 57 3.33 3.51 -3.45
N SER A 58 2.08 3.93 -3.36
CA SER A 58 0.98 3.30 -4.08
C SER A 58 -0.01 4.34 -4.59
N TYR A 59 -0.88 3.92 -5.51
CA TYR A 59 -2.04 4.70 -5.88
C TYR A 59 -3.08 4.68 -4.76
N LEU A 60 -3.85 5.76 -4.70
CA LEU A 60 -4.93 5.86 -3.74
C LEU A 60 -6.19 5.17 -4.26
N GLY A 61 -6.67 4.17 -3.50
CA GLY A 61 -7.95 3.50 -3.75
C GLY A 61 -8.00 2.67 -5.04
N LYS A 62 -9.20 2.15 -5.33
CA LYS A 62 -9.47 1.32 -6.52
C LYS A 62 -9.82 2.19 -7.73
N ARG A 63 -9.15 1.93 -8.85
CA ARG A 63 -9.15 2.69 -10.12
C ARG A 63 -9.68 1.89 -11.31
N GLY A 64 -10.01 0.60 -11.14
CA GLY A 64 -10.49 -0.26 -12.23
C GLY A 64 -9.40 -0.78 -13.17
N GLU A 65 -8.13 -0.60 -12.80
CA GLU A 65 -6.95 -1.03 -13.55
C GLU A 65 -5.92 -1.71 -12.62
N LYS A 66 -4.72 -2.03 -13.11
CA LYS A 66 -3.65 -2.58 -12.26
C LYS A 66 -3.20 -1.53 -11.23
N HIS A 67 -3.29 -1.86 -9.96
CA HIS A 67 -2.84 -1.04 -8.84
C HIS A 67 -1.41 -1.37 -8.46
N MET A 68 -0.49 -0.47 -8.74
CA MET A 68 0.91 -0.66 -8.40
C MET A 68 1.16 -0.32 -6.91
N ILE A 69 1.84 -1.23 -6.22
CA ILE A 69 2.53 -0.94 -4.95
C ILE A 69 4.02 -1.04 -5.25
N PHE A 70 4.71 0.08 -5.09
CA PHE A 70 6.15 0.20 -5.29
C PHE A 70 6.84 0.08 -3.93
N LEU A 71 7.78 -0.84 -3.80
CA LEU A 71 8.57 -1.01 -2.57
C LEU A 71 10.07 -0.97 -2.91
N SER A 72 10.79 -0.09 -2.22
CA SER A 72 12.25 -0.03 -2.27
C SER A 72 12.89 -0.83 -1.15
N GLY A 73 14.23 -0.98 -1.17
CA GLY A 73 14.98 -1.58 -0.05
C GLY A 73 14.74 -0.88 1.30
N PHE A 74 14.32 0.40 1.29
CA PHE A 74 13.95 1.14 2.51
C PHE A 74 12.57 0.75 3.06
N CYS A 75 11.77 -0.01 2.30
CA CYS A 75 10.43 -0.46 2.66
C CYS A 75 10.33 -1.96 2.95
N GLU A 76 11.45 -2.57 3.33
CA GLU A 76 11.56 -3.96 3.81
C GLU A 76 10.94 -4.19 5.20
N THR A 77 10.12 -3.26 5.68
CA THR A 77 9.46 -3.36 6.99
C THR A 77 7.97 -3.63 6.84
N PHE A 78 7.40 -4.33 7.83
CA PHE A 78 5.95 -4.51 7.94
C PHE A 78 5.22 -3.16 7.90
N ARG A 79 5.71 -2.16 8.64
CA ARG A 79 5.11 -0.83 8.74
C ARG A 79 5.00 -0.18 7.36
N SER A 80 6.09 -0.17 6.60
CA SER A 80 6.11 0.45 5.27
C SER A 80 5.16 -0.26 4.31
N ALA A 81 5.22 -1.59 4.24
CA ALA A 81 4.33 -2.35 3.34
C ALA A 81 2.84 -2.21 3.71
N ALA A 82 2.52 -2.16 5.02
CA ALA A 82 1.16 -1.93 5.50
C ALA A 82 0.66 -0.52 5.19
N HIS A 83 1.54 0.48 5.25
CA HIS A 83 1.26 1.87 4.87
C HIS A 83 0.90 1.98 3.38
N GLU A 84 1.74 1.44 2.48
CA GLU A 84 1.46 1.49 1.04
C GLU A 84 0.19 0.70 0.67
N LEU A 85 -0.06 -0.43 1.34
CA LEU A 85 -1.31 -1.15 1.17
C LEU A 85 -2.51 -0.33 1.68
N GLY A 86 -2.35 0.46 2.74
CA GLY A 86 -3.36 1.41 3.20
C GLY A 86 -3.72 2.45 2.13
N HIS A 87 -2.73 2.97 1.39
CA HIS A 87 -2.99 3.84 0.24
C HIS A 87 -3.83 3.13 -0.83
N THR A 88 -3.50 1.88 -1.18
CA THR A 88 -4.31 1.08 -2.11
C THR A 88 -5.76 0.90 -1.65
N LEU A 89 -5.99 0.84 -0.33
CA LEU A 89 -7.33 0.76 0.27
C LEU A 89 -8.04 2.12 0.33
N GLY A 90 -7.39 3.21 -0.05
CA GLY A 90 -7.96 4.55 -0.11
C GLY A 90 -7.67 5.43 1.11
N LEU A 91 -6.72 5.05 1.96
CA LEU A 91 -6.31 5.88 3.09
C LEU A 91 -5.31 6.94 2.66
N PHE A 92 -5.57 8.20 3.00
CA PHE A 92 -4.60 9.30 2.86
C PHE A 92 -3.62 9.31 4.04
N GLN A 93 -2.50 10.03 3.91
CA GLN A 93 -1.70 10.34 5.08
C GLN A 93 -2.52 11.17 6.09
N GLN A 94 -2.33 10.89 7.37
CA GLN A 94 -3.18 11.41 8.45
C GLN A 94 -3.11 12.94 8.56
N GLU A 95 -1.95 13.53 8.28
CA GLU A 95 -1.76 14.97 8.20
C GLU A 95 -2.45 15.61 7.00
N SER A 96 -3.13 14.86 6.14
CA SER A 96 -3.96 15.43 5.06
C SER A 96 -5.42 15.61 5.45
N ARG A 97 -5.82 15.21 6.67
CA ARG A 97 -7.19 15.42 7.16
C ARG A 97 -7.58 16.90 7.13
N GLU A 98 -8.85 17.16 6.84
CA GLU A 98 -9.42 18.51 6.81
C GLU A 98 -9.30 19.23 8.17
N ASP A 99 -9.36 18.48 9.28
CA ASP A 99 -9.27 19.00 10.64
C ASP A 99 -7.84 18.99 11.22
N ARG A 100 -6.81 18.67 10.42
CA ARG A 100 -5.43 18.51 10.91
C ARG A 100 -4.92 19.75 11.66
N ASP A 101 -5.35 20.94 11.26
CA ASP A 101 -4.81 22.21 11.76
C ASP A 101 -5.20 22.44 13.23
N ASN A 102 -6.12 21.62 13.78
CA ASN A 102 -6.42 21.55 15.21
C ASN A 102 -5.41 20.71 16.02
N TYR A 103 -4.59 19.88 15.37
CA TYR A 103 -3.71 18.90 16.02
C TYR A 103 -2.24 19.10 15.68
N VAL A 104 -1.94 19.55 14.47
CA VAL A 104 -0.57 19.73 13.97
C VAL A 104 -0.44 21.06 13.24
N LYS A 105 0.77 21.63 13.26
CA LYS A 105 1.13 22.83 12.50
C LYS A 105 2.20 22.50 11.48
N ILE A 106 1.90 22.68 10.20
CA ILE A 106 2.90 22.58 9.13
C ILE A 106 3.68 23.89 9.07
N VAL A 107 4.98 23.83 9.37
CA VAL A 107 5.88 25.00 9.24
C VAL A 107 6.45 24.99 7.83
N SER A 108 5.72 25.58 6.87
CA SER A 108 6.04 25.51 5.44
C SER A 108 7.44 25.98 5.07
N LYS A 109 8.05 26.85 5.90
CA LYS A 109 9.44 27.31 5.72
C LYS A 109 10.47 26.17 5.81
N ASN A 110 10.14 25.07 6.49
CA ASN A 110 11.04 23.93 6.67
C ASN A 110 10.86 22.85 5.60
N LEU A 111 9.97 23.06 4.62
CA LEU A 111 9.75 22.11 3.53
C LEU A 111 10.76 22.36 2.41
N GLU A 112 11.34 21.29 1.88
CA GLU A 112 12.10 21.33 0.63
C GLU A 112 11.14 21.53 -0.54
N VAL A 113 11.60 22.25 -1.56
CA VAL A 113 10.84 22.58 -2.79
C VAL A 113 11.36 21.78 -3.96
#